data_AF-A0AA44QH77-F1
#
_entry.id   AF-A0AA44QH77-F1
#
_cell.length_a   1.000
_cell.length_b   1.000
_cell.length_c   1.000
_cell.angle_alpha   90.00
_cell.angle_beta   90.00
_cell.angle_gamma   90.00
#
_symmetry.space_group_name_H-M   'P 1'
#
loop_
_entity.id
_entity.type
_entity.pdbx_description
1 polymer ?
#
loop_
_entity_poly.entity_id
_entity_poly.type
_entity_poly.pdbx_seq_one_letter_code
_entity_poly.pdbx_strand_id
1 'polypeptide(L)'
;MSTATVSSAIKDANRNTPFSKRFKSQWWRHLLGIIAVVFAAFPLVYVLSASLAPGGTLTGSNKLFSQTDFSNYSKLVSDPVRPYAQWYLNTLIIAAVTAVLTVFLGALAAYSFSRMRFKGRRAVGPHAGADVPAAADGCRHLPTAYLAR
;
A
#
# COMPACT_ATOMS: atom_id res chain seq x y z
N MET A 1 3.66 7.80 56.52
CA MET A 1 3.01 7.00 55.47
C MET A 1 2.26 7.96 54.56
N SER A 2 2.82 8.19 53.36
CA SER A 2 2.61 9.39 52.55
C SER A 2 1.35 9.29 51.68
N THR A 3 0.30 10.02 52.02
CA THR A 3 -0.94 10.14 51.24
C THR A 3 -0.74 10.90 49.93
N ALA A 4 0.39 11.61 49.77
CA ALA A 4 0.72 12.35 48.55
C ALA A 4 1.07 11.44 47.36
N THR A 5 1.65 10.25 47.59
CA THR A 5 2.08 9.34 46.52
C THR A 5 0.91 8.67 45.80
N VAL A 6 -0.21 8.44 46.50
CA VAL A 6 -1.40 7.83 45.91
C VAL A 6 -2.14 8.84 45.01
N SER A 7 -2.13 10.13 45.37
CA SER A 7 -2.79 11.18 44.59
C SER A 7 -2.11 11.48 43.26
N SER A 8 -0.78 11.34 43.15
CA SER A 8 -0.07 11.52 41.88
C SER A 8 -0.29 10.35 40.93
N ALA A 9 -0.33 9.11 41.45
CA ALA A 9 -0.53 7.91 40.63
C ALA A 9 -1.93 7.85 39.99
N ILE A 10 -2.98 8.33 40.67
CA ILE A 10 -4.35 8.36 40.12
C ILE A 10 -4.51 9.48 39.07
N LYS A 11 -3.76 10.58 39.19
CA LYS A 11 -3.84 11.72 38.26
C LYS A 11 -3.33 11.39 36.86
N ASP A 12 -2.36 10.47 36.75
CA ASP A 12 -1.79 10.04 35.47
C ASP A 12 -2.67 9.03 34.73
N ALA A 13 -3.49 8.26 35.44
CA ALA A 13 -4.45 7.32 34.86
C ALA A 13 -5.63 8.02 34.15
N ASN A 14 -5.95 9.25 34.56
CA ASN A 14 -6.99 10.10 33.93
C ASN A 14 -6.40 11.08 32.91
N ARG A 15 -5.30 10.72 32.24
CA ARG A 15 -4.83 11.49 31.10
C ARG A 15 -5.61 11.06 29.86
N ASN A 16 -6.86 11.50 29.79
CA ASN A 16 -7.67 11.48 28.58
C ASN A 16 -6.87 12.19 27.49
N THR A 17 -6.20 11.44 26.61
CA THR A 17 -5.69 12.03 25.38
C THR A 17 -6.93 12.42 24.59
N PRO A 18 -7.21 13.73 24.41
CA PRO A 18 -8.47 14.15 23.83
C PRO A 18 -8.53 13.59 22.41
N PHE A 19 -9.65 12.97 22.05
CA PHE A 19 -9.91 12.37 20.73
C PHE A 19 -9.57 13.34 19.57
N SER A 20 -9.63 14.66 19.82
CA SER A 20 -9.21 15.71 18.88
C SER A 20 -7.72 15.70 18.51
N LYS A 21 -6.83 15.18 19.37
CA LYS A 21 -5.39 15.01 19.05
C LYS A 21 -5.15 13.86 18.08
N ARG A 22 -6.00 12.82 18.09
CA ARG A 22 -5.97 11.76 17.07
C ARG A 22 -6.54 12.25 15.74
N PHE A 23 -7.61 13.05 15.76
CA PHE A 23 -8.17 13.63 14.54
C PHE A 23 -7.22 14.64 13.86
N LYS A 24 -6.52 15.49 14.64
CA LYS A 24 -5.47 16.39 14.11
C LYS A 24 -4.26 15.65 13.53
N SER A 25 -3.86 14.50 14.09
CA SER A 25 -2.73 13.73 13.55
C SER A 25 -3.06 12.98 12.25
N GLN A 26 -4.34 12.64 12.03
CA GLN A 26 -4.78 11.99 10.78
C GLN A 26 -5.09 13.00 9.67
N TRP A 27 -5.55 14.21 10.00
CA TRP A 27 -5.88 15.23 9.00
C TRP A 27 -4.67 15.66 8.17
N TRP A 28 -3.48 15.73 8.78
CA TRP A 28 -2.23 16.02 8.05
C TRP A 28 -1.91 14.94 7.01
N ARG A 29 -2.19 13.66 7.30
CA ARG A 29 -1.97 12.56 6.33
C ARG A 29 -2.92 12.66 5.14
N HIS A 30 -4.17 13.05 5.37
CA HIS A 30 -5.13 13.29 4.29
C HIS A 30 -4.76 14.51 3.45
N LEU A 31 -4.36 15.62 4.09
CA LEU A 31 -3.86 16.81 3.38
C LEU A 31 -2.65 16.47 2.51
N LEU A 32 -1.67 15.73 3.06
CA LEU A 32 -0.50 15.30 2.30
C LEU A 32 -0.88 14.36 1.14
N GLY A 33 -1.83 13.45 1.37
CA GLY A 33 -2.37 12.58 0.32
C GLY A 33 -3.08 13.35 -0.79
N ILE A 34 -3.88 14.36 -0.45
CA ILE A 34 -4.56 15.22 -1.43
C ILE A 34 -3.54 16.02 -2.23
N ILE A 35 -2.54 16.63 -1.58
CA ILE A 35 -1.46 17.36 -2.25
C ILE A 35 -0.71 16.44 -3.22
N ALA A 36 -0.39 15.22 -2.78
CA ALA A 36 0.28 14.22 -3.62
C ALA A 36 -0.58 13.83 -4.83
N VAL A 37 -1.89 13.64 -4.65
CA VAL A 37 -2.83 13.33 -5.75
C VAL A 37 -2.92 14.49 -6.73
N VAL A 38 -3.06 15.72 -6.25
CA VAL A 38 -3.12 16.92 -7.11
C VAL A 38 -1.83 17.08 -7.90
N PHE A 39 -0.68 16.88 -7.25
CA PHE A 39 0.63 16.92 -7.90
C PHE A 39 0.78 15.83 -8.97
N ALA A 40 0.33 14.60 -8.69
CA ALA A 40 0.34 13.50 -9.66
C ALA A 40 -0.68 13.68 -10.80
N ALA A 41 -1.81 14.36 -10.53
CA ALA A 41 -2.86 14.63 -11.52
C ALA A 41 -2.46 15.76 -12.48
N PHE A 42 -1.63 16.71 -12.06
CA PHE A 42 -1.19 17.83 -12.90
C PHE A 42 -0.62 17.40 -14.26
N PRO A 43 0.38 16.48 -14.35
CA PRO A 43 0.89 16.02 -15.64
C PRO A 43 -0.14 15.22 -16.45
N LEU A 44 -1.06 14.50 -15.80
CA LEU A 44 -2.14 13.78 -16.48
C LEU A 44 -3.08 14.75 -17.21
N VAL A 45 -3.50 15.84 -16.54
CA VAL A 45 -4.34 16.87 -17.14
C VAL A 45 -3.61 17.57 -18.30
N TYR A 46 -2.31 17.83 -18.15
CA TYR A 46 -1.50 18.41 -19.21
C TYR A 46 -1.45 17.52 -20.47
N VAL A 47 -1.19 16.22 -20.30
CA VAL A 47 -1.16 15.26 -21.42
C VAL A 47 -2.54 15.13 -22.07
N LEU A 48 -3.62 15.13 -21.29
CA LEU A 48 -4.98 15.12 -21.83
C LEU A 48 -5.27 16.37 -22.67
N SER A 49 -4.91 17.56 -22.17
CA SER A 49 -5.07 18.81 -22.93
C SER A 49 -4.23 18.80 -24.22
N ALA A 50 -3.01 18.25 -24.19
CA ALA A 50 -2.16 18.13 -25.37
C ALA A 50 -2.72 17.14 -26.40
N SER A 51 -3.34 16.04 -25.96
CA SER A 51 -3.93 15.03 -26.84
C SER A 51 -5.13 15.56 -27.66
N LEU A 52 -5.82 16.58 -27.13
CA LEU A 52 -7.01 17.19 -27.75
C LEU A 52 -6.67 18.41 -28.62
N ALA A 53 -5.42 18.87 -28.62
CA ALA A 53 -5.01 20.07 -29.35
C ALA A 53 -4.88 19.80 -30.87
N PRO A 54 -5.44 20.67 -31.74
CA PRO A 54 -5.23 20.59 -33.18
C PRO A 54 -3.82 21.04 -33.55
N GLY A 55 -2.95 20.11 -33.90
CA GLY A 55 -1.64 20.42 -34.50
C GLY A 55 -0.45 19.65 -33.96
N GLY A 56 -0.61 18.80 -32.94
CA GLY A 56 0.49 17.93 -32.45
C GLY A 56 1.70 18.70 -31.91
N THR A 57 1.59 20.01 -31.68
CA THR A 57 2.68 20.86 -31.19
C THR A 57 2.57 21.04 -29.68
N LEU A 58 3.60 20.60 -28.96
CA LEU A 58 3.80 20.86 -27.53
C LEU A 58 4.12 22.34 -27.24
N THR A 59 4.36 23.14 -28.28
CA THR A 59 5.05 24.44 -28.20
C THR A 59 4.13 25.66 -28.37
N GLY A 60 2.84 25.49 -28.70
CA GLY A 60 2.04 26.60 -29.27
C GLY A 60 0.87 27.14 -28.44
N SER A 61 0.29 26.39 -27.50
CA SER A 61 -0.91 26.83 -26.80
C SER A 61 -0.66 26.99 -25.30
N ASN A 62 -0.24 28.19 -24.90
CA ASN A 62 -0.25 28.67 -23.51
C ASN A 62 -1.69 28.73 -22.89
N LYS A 63 -2.68 28.13 -23.56
CA LYS A 63 -4.06 28.01 -23.09
C LYS A 63 -4.44 26.54 -23.00
N LEU A 64 -4.58 26.06 -21.76
CA LEU A 64 -5.27 24.81 -21.46
C LEU A 64 -6.68 24.87 -22.10
N PHE A 65 -7.02 23.86 -22.90
CA PHE A 65 -8.36 23.68 -23.52
C PHE A 65 -8.86 24.80 -24.47
N SER A 66 -7.99 25.47 -25.24
CA SER A 66 -8.48 26.50 -26.17
C SER A 66 -9.20 25.95 -27.41
N GLN A 67 -8.88 24.73 -27.84
CA GLN A 67 -9.50 24.04 -28.98
C GLN A 67 -9.49 22.53 -28.72
N THR A 68 -10.64 21.88 -28.86
CA THR A 68 -10.82 20.45 -28.58
C THR A 68 -11.14 19.74 -29.87
N ASP A 69 -10.17 19.01 -30.42
CA ASP A 69 -10.32 18.28 -31.68
C ASP A 69 -10.15 16.77 -31.49
N PHE A 70 -11.19 16.01 -31.85
CA PHE A 70 -11.15 14.54 -31.84
C PHE A 70 -10.54 13.94 -33.11
N SER A 71 -10.11 14.77 -34.06
CA SER A 71 -9.53 14.34 -35.34
C SER A 71 -8.19 13.63 -35.17
N ASN A 72 -7.47 13.88 -34.07
CA ASN A 72 -6.24 13.16 -33.75
C ASN A 72 -6.53 11.67 -33.50
N TYR A 73 -7.58 11.35 -32.73
CA TYR A 73 -7.92 9.95 -32.42
C TYR A 73 -8.38 9.19 -33.66
N SER A 74 -9.22 9.78 -34.52
CA SER A 74 -9.67 9.11 -35.74
C SER A 74 -8.51 8.81 -36.68
N LYS A 75 -7.58 9.76 -36.87
CA LYS A 75 -6.35 9.57 -37.65
C LYS A 75 -5.49 8.43 -37.11
N LEU A 76 -5.36 8.28 -35.78
CA LEU A 76 -4.58 7.19 -35.18
C LEU A 76 -5.14 5.79 -35.51
N VAL A 77 -6.47 5.63 -35.60
CA VAL A 77 -7.09 4.32 -35.85
C VAL A 77 -7.28 4.03 -37.34
N SER A 78 -7.43 5.06 -38.17
CA SER A 78 -7.70 4.91 -39.61
C SER A 78 -6.46 4.94 -40.49
N ASP A 79 -5.27 5.24 -39.97
CA ASP A 79 -4.03 5.33 -40.75
C ASP A 79 -3.52 3.93 -41.17
N PRO A 80 -3.53 3.57 -42.47
CA PRO A 80 -3.03 2.27 -42.92
C PRO A 80 -1.50 2.18 -42.88
N VAL A 81 -0.80 3.33 -42.85
CA VAL A 81 0.67 3.40 -42.80
C VAL A 81 1.21 3.04 -41.41
N ARG A 82 0.41 3.25 -40.35
CA ARG A 82 0.79 2.98 -38.96
C ARG A 82 -0.37 2.29 -38.24
N PRO A 83 -0.44 0.95 -38.25
CA PRO A 83 -1.55 0.21 -37.64
C PRO A 83 -1.44 0.23 -36.10
N TYR A 84 -1.67 1.39 -35.49
CA TYR A 84 -1.52 1.62 -34.05
C TYR A 84 -2.44 0.69 -33.24
N ALA A 85 -3.66 0.45 -33.71
CA ALA A 85 -4.62 -0.46 -33.08
C ALA A 85 -4.06 -1.88 -32.93
N GLN A 86 -3.33 -2.38 -33.93
CA GLN A 86 -2.73 -3.71 -33.87
C GLN A 86 -1.60 -3.78 -32.84
N TRP A 87 -0.72 -2.77 -32.80
CA TRP A 87 0.38 -2.72 -31.83
C TRP A 87 -0.14 -2.61 -30.39
N TYR A 88 -1.20 -1.83 -30.19
CA TYR A 88 -1.88 -1.72 -28.90
C TYR A 88 -2.47 -3.06 -28.47
N LEU A 89 -3.21 -3.74 -29.36
CA LEU A 89 -3.79 -5.07 -29.08
C LEU A 89 -2.73 -6.12 -28.79
N ASN A 90 -1.64 -6.16 -29.56
CA ASN A 90 -0.54 -7.09 -29.31
C ASN A 90 0.06 -6.90 -27.91
N THR A 91 0.30 -5.65 -27.51
CA THR A 91 0.82 -5.34 -26.17
C THR A 91 -0.19 -5.70 -25.08
N LEU A 92 -1.48 -5.44 -25.30
CA LEU A 92 -2.54 -5.78 -24.36
C LEU A 92 -2.63 -7.30 -24.12
N ILE A 93 -2.55 -8.09 -25.19
CA ILE A 93 -2.56 -9.55 -25.13
C ILE A 93 -1.35 -10.05 -24.36
N ILE A 94 -0.15 -9.55 -24.69
CA ILE A 94 1.10 -9.95 -24.01
C ILE A 94 0.99 -9.61 -22.51
N ALA A 95 0.61 -8.39 -22.16
CA ALA A 95 0.49 -7.94 -20.77
C ALA A 95 -0.51 -8.80 -19.98
N ALA A 96 -1.68 -9.11 -20.56
CA ALA A 96 -2.70 -9.92 -19.92
C ALA A 96 -2.22 -11.37 -19.67
N VAL A 97 -1.64 -12.01 -20.70
CA VAL A 97 -1.12 -13.37 -20.58
C VAL A 97 0.00 -13.42 -19.54
N THR A 98 0.95 -12.48 -19.58
CA THR A 98 2.03 -12.39 -18.60
C THR A 98 1.51 -12.18 -17.17
N ALA A 99 0.52 -11.30 -16.97
CA ALA A 99 -0.06 -11.07 -15.66
C ALA A 99 -0.72 -12.34 -15.10
N VAL A 100 -1.52 -13.04 -15.90
CA VAL A 100 -2.18 -14.30 -15.50
C VAL A 100 -1.16 -15.36 -15.14
N LEU A 101 -0.16 -15.59 -15.99
CA LEU A 101 0.88 -16.60 -15.75
C LEU A 101 1.70 -16.28 -14.50
N THR A 102 2.07 -15.01 -14.31
CA THR A 102 2.88 -14.58 -13.16
C THR A 102 2.11 -14.76 -11.85
N VAL A 103 0.84 -14.35 -11.81
CA VAL A 103 -0.01 -14.53 -10.62
C VAL A 103 -0.25 -16.01 -10.35
N PHE A 104 -0.49 -16.82 -11.39
CA PHE A 104 -0.71 -18.25 -11.24
C PHE A 104 0.53 -18.95 -10.67
N LEU A 105 1.71 -18.72 -11.25
CA LEU A 105 2.97 -19.30 -10.77
C LEU A 105 3.33 -18.79 -9.37
N GLY A 106 3.12 -17.50 -9.09
CA GLY A 106 3.32 -16.91 -7.77
C GLY A 106 2.39 -17.50 -6.71
N ALA A 107 1.12 -17.74 -7.05
CA ALA A 107 0.16 -18.39 -6.18
C ALA A 107 0.54 -19.85 -5.89
N LEU A 108 0.98 -20.61 -6.91
CA LEU A 108 1.48 -21.98 -6.73
C LEU A 108 2.71 -22.01 -5.81
N ALA A 109 3.67 -21.12 -6.03
CA ALA A 109 4.85 -20.99 -5.18
C ALA A 109 4.48 -20.64 -3.73
N ALA A 110 3.62 -19.63 -3.53
CA ALA A 110 3.14 -19.23 -2.21
C ALA A 110 2.35 -20.33 -1.49
N TYR A 111 1.51 -21.07 -2.22
CA TYR A 111 0.77 -22.23 -1.69
C TYR A 111 1.73 -23.32 -1.20
N SER A 112 2.80 -23.57 -1.96
CA SER A 112 3.86 -24.51 -1.62
C SER A 112 4.51 -24.14 -0.27
N PHE A 113 4.84 -22.85 -0.06
CA PHE A 113 5.41 -22.35 1.20
C PHE A 113 4.40 -22.34 2.36
N SER A 114 3.12 -22.08 2.07
CA SER A 114 2.07 -22.01 3.09
C SER A 114 1.67 -23.39 3.62
N ARG A 115 1.67 -24.42 2.78
CA ARG A 115 1.21 -25.76 3.15
C ARG A 115 2.33 -26.74 3.47
N MET A 116 3.53 -26.59 2.88
CA MET A 116 4.63 -27.47 3.21
C MET A 116 5.23 -27.10 4.57
N ARG A 117 5.11 -28.03 5.52
CA ARG A 117 5.81 -27.95 6.80
C ARG A 117 7.29 -28.22 6.54
N PHE A 118 8.08 -27.17 6.36
CA PHE A 118 9.54 -27.28 6.19
C PHE A 118 10.17 -28.16 7.28
N LYS A 119 10.72 -29.30 6.88
CA LYS A 119 11.40 -30.30 7.71
C LYS A 119 12.86 -29.91 8.03
N GLY A 120 13.13 -28.60 8.17
CA GLY A 120 14.46 -28.05 8.46
C GLY A 120 14.55 -27.23 9.76
N ARG A 121 13.45 -27.11 10.50
CA ARG A 121 13.32 -26.26 11.70
C ARG A 121 14.12 -26.74 12.93
N ARG A 122 15.00 -27.74 12.78
CA ARG A 122 15.81 -28.32 13.86
C ARG A 122 17.30 -28.46 13.52
N ALA A 123 17.78 -27.92 12.40
CA ALA A 123 19.18 -28.00 12.02
C ALA A 123 20.09 -26.99 12.77
N VAL A 124 19.53 -26.09 13.59
CA VAL A 124 20.30 -25.37 14.60
C VAL A 124 20.34 -26.25 15.85
N GLY A 125 21.37 -27.07 15.91
CA GLY A 125 21.63 -28.01 16.99
C GLY A 125 21.95 -27.31 18.33
N PRO A 126 21.92 -28.08 19.42
CA PRO A 126 21.81 -27.60 20.78
C PRO A 126 23.18 -27.38 21.42
N HIS A 127 23.92 -26.34 21.05
CA HIS A 127 25.16 -25.99 21.77
C HIS A 127 25.42 -24.48 21.74
N ALA A 128 25.11 -23.81 22.85
CA ALA A 128 26.03 -22.97 23.63
C ALA A 128 25.23 -22.20 24.68
N GLY A 129 25.69 -22.28 25.93
CA GLY A 129 24.99 -21.78 27.09
C GLY A 129 24.70 -20.28 27.05
N ALA A 130 23.45 -19.95 27.35
CA ALA A 130 23.15 -18.76 28.10
C ALA A 130 22.33 -19.24 29.29
N ASP A 131 22.98 -19.31 30.44
CA ASP A 131 22.34 -19.51 31.73
C ASP A 131 21.17 -18.54 31.87
N VAL A 132 19.95 -19.06 31.82
CA VAL A 132 18.78 -18.37 32.35
C VAL A 132 18.58 -18.93 33.76
N PRO A 133 18.86 -18.16 34.82
CA PRO A 133 18.65 -18.63 36.17
C PRO A 133 17.17 -18.92 36.40
N ALA A 134 16.92 -20.13 36.93
CA ALA A 134 15.65 -20.67 37.35
C ALA A 134 15.04 -19.86 38.52
N ALA A 135 14.48 -18.68 38.22
CA ALA A 135 13.77 -17.84 39.19
C ALA A 135 12.42 -17.36 38.64
N ALA A 136 11.58 -18.27 38.15
CA ALA A 136 10.16 -17.99 37.89
C ALA A 136 9.28 -19.26 37.85
N ASP A 137 9.56 -20.27 38.68
CA ASP A 137 8.68 -21.44 38.89
C ASP A 137 7.56 -21.21 39.92
N GLY A 138 7.20 -19.94 40.19
CA GLY A 138 6.23 -19.58 41.24
C GLY A 138 4.77 -19.39 40.80
N CYS A 139 4.45 -19.34 39.50
CA CYS A 139 3.11 -18.94 39.03
C CYS A 139 2.44 -19.91 38.02
N ARG A 140 2.71 -21.21 38.10
CA ARG A 140 1.95 -22.25 37.35
C ARG A 140 0.88 -22.97 38.17
N HIS A 141 0.48 -22.42 39.30
CA HIS A 141 -0.62 -22.92 40.14
C HIS A 141 -1.82 -21.95 40.25
N LEU A 142 -2.09 -21.15 39.21
CA LEU A 142 -3.37 -20.46 39.14
C LEU A 142 -4.43 -21.37 38.48
N PRO A 143 -5.53 -21.68 39.18
CA PRO A 143 -6.48 -22.71 38.82
C PRO A 143 -7.35 -22.33 37.61
N THR A 144 -7.85 -23.39 36.97
CA THR A 144 -8.72 -23.53 35.79
C THR A 144 -10.09 -22.80 35.83
N ALA A 145 -10.23 -21.71 36.58
CA ALA A 145 -11.52 -21.04 36.80
C ALA A 145 -11.91 -19.98 35.75
N TYR A 146 -11.10 -19.71 34.72
CA TYR A 146 -11.39 -18.70 33.69
C TYR A 146 -11.88 -19.28 32.33
N LEU A 147 -12.17 -20.58 32.27
CA LEU A 147 -12.74 -21.27 31.09
C LEU A 147 -14.25 -21.50 31.18
N ALA A 148 -14.98 -20.64 31.89
CA ALA A 148 -16.44 -20.65 31.91
C ALA A 148 -16.99 -19.22 31.85
N ARG A 149 -16.89 -18.59 30.67
CA ARG A 149 -17.83 -17.58 30.21
C ARG A 149 -17.92 -17.56 28.70
#